data_AF-A0A832NIB4-F1
#
_entry.id   AF-A0A832NIB4-F1
#
_cell.length_a   1.000
_cell.length_b   1.000
_cell.length_c   1.000
_cell.angle_alpha   90.00
_cell.angle_beta   90.00
_cell.angle_gamma   90.00
#
_symmetry.space_group_name_H-M   'P 1'
#
loop_
_entity.id
_entity.type
_entity.pdbx_description
1 polymer ?
#
loop_
_entity_poly.entity_id
_entity_poly.type
_entity_poly.pdbx_seq_one_letter_code
_entity_poly.pdbx_strand_id
1 'polypeptide(L)'
;MKALGGWRARCALCGEPLGPAEALASKYACLATCTPITKALHLHARHKAYVVEAERVAPPITYSFLGLCSVTLALFLASHHLLATLSLALALTVLAYGTYVRLRLLARHKARAYK
;
A
#
# COMPACT_ATOMS: atom_id res chain seq x y z
N MET A 1 -20.66 30.76 -8.42
CA MET A 1 -19.99 29.67 -7.68
C MET A 1 -19.79 28.50 -8.64
N LYS A 2 -18.59 28.32 -9.19
CA LYS A 2 -18.28 27.24 -10.15
C LYS A 2 -18.28 25.91 -9.40
N ALA A 3 -19.12 24.96 -9.81
CA ALA A 3 -19.11 23.59 -9.33
C ALA A 3 -17.69 23.02 -9.53
N LEU A 4 -16.99 22.75 -8.43
CA LEU A 4 -15.73 22.01 -8.45
C LEU A 4 -16.04 20.64 -9.01
N GLY A 5 -15.62 20.41 -10.25
CA GLY A 5 -15.82 19.14 -10.97
C GLY A 5 -15.42 17.99 -10.07
N GLY A 6 -16.41 17.19 -9.67
CA GLY A 6 -16.23 16.08 -8.77
C GLY A 6 -15.19 15.12 -9.34
N TRP A 7 -14.00 15.10 -8.74
CA TRP A 7 -13.02 14.05 -8.95
C TRP A 7 -13.65 12.76 -8.42
N ARG A 8 -14.44 12.08 -9.27
CA ARG A 8 -14.96 10.75 -8.96
C ARG A 8 -13.76 9.84 -8.90
N ALA A 9 -13.32 9.54 -7.68
CA ALA A 9 -12.26 8.58 -7.46
C ALA A 9 -12.74 7.24 -8.02
N ARG A 10 -11.91 6.57 -8.82
CA ARG A 10 -12.28 5.31 -9.48
C ARG A 10 -11.54 4.16 -8.85
N CYS A 11 -12.15 2.98 -8.86
CA CYS A 11 -11.48 1.74 -8.55
C CYS A 11 -10.25 1.59 -9.46
N ALA A 12 -9.09 1.33 -8.86
CA ALA A 12 -7.87 1.16 -9.62
C ALA A 12 -7.91 -0.09 -10.53
N LEU A 13 -8.79 -1.05 -10.25
CA LEU A 13 -8.89 -2.33 -10.96
C LEU A 13 -9.94 -2.27 -12.08
N CYS A 14 -11.21 -2.08 -11.74
CA CYS A 14 -12.34 -2.11 -12.69
C CYS A 14 -12.76 -0.73 -13.23
N GLY A 15 -12.26 0.37 -12.66
CA GLY A 15 -12.64 1.72 -13.09
C GLY A 15 -14.03 2.21 -12.61
N GLU A 16 -14.78 1.41 -11.85
CA GLU A 16 -16.05 1.83 -11.25
C GLU A 16 -15.86 3.10 -10.38
N PRO A 17 -16.81 4.04 -10.39
CA PRO A 17 -16.76 5.21 -9.53
C PRO A 17 -16.99 4.80 -8.06
N LEU A 18 -16.04 5.12 -7.20
CA LEU A 18 -16.06 4.82 -5.77
C LEU A 18 -15.93 6.08 -4.92
N GLY A 19 -16.25 5.96 -3.64
CA GLY A 19 -15.86 6.98 -2.66
C GLY A 19 -14.33 7.14 -2.62
N PRO A 20 -13.81 8.32 -2.24
CA PRO A 20 -12.36 8.58 -2.21
C PRO A 20 -11.59 7.58 -1.33
N ALA A 21 -12.16 7.18 -0.19
CA ALA A 21 -11.56 6.20 0.71
C ALA A 21 -11.46 4.79 0.09
N GLU A 22 -12.50 4.33 -0.60
CA GLU A 22 -12.51 3.03 -1.27
C GLU A 22 -11.59 2.99 -2.50
N ALA A 23 -11.55 4.10 -3.25
CA ALA A 23 -10.60 4.26 -4.34
C ALA A 23 -9.15 4.21 -3.83
N LEU A 24 -8.88 4.81 -2.66
CA LEU A 24 -7.56 4.76 -2.04
C LEU A 24 -7.23 3.35 -1.55
N ALA A 25 -8.18 2.66 -0.90
CA ALA A 25 -8.04 1.25 -0.53
C ALA A 25 -7.71 0.35 -1.75
N SER A 26 -8.33 0.62 -2.91
CA SER A 26 -8.04 -0.13 -4.14
C SER A 26 -6.61 0.05 -4.65
N LYS A 27 -6.04 1.26 -4.50
CA LYS A 27 -4.65 1.57 -4.88
C LYS A 27 -3.63 1.03 -3.88
N TYR A 28 -4.00 0.97 -2.60
CA TYR A 28 -3.12 0.63 -1.49
C TYR A 28 -3.65 -0.57 -0.71
N ALA A 29 -4.01 -1.66 -1.41
CA ALA A 29 -4.54 -2.86 -0.77
C ALA A 29 -3.57 -3.47 0.26
N CYS A 30 -2.26 -3.39 0.01
CA CYS A 30 -1.24 -3.81 0.98
C CYS A 30 -1.33 -3.03 2.31
N LEU A 31 -1.67 -1.74 2.23
CA LEU A 31 -1.85 -0.91 3.43
C LEU A 31 -3.20 -1.20 4.09
N ALA A 32 -4.26 -1.34 3.29
CA ALA A 32 -5.61 -1.63 3.75
C ALA A 32 -5.76 -3.01 4.42
N THR A 33 -4.90 -3.96 4.08
CA THR A 33 -4.85 -5.30 4.68
C THR A 33 -4.09 -5.30 6.00
N CYS A 34 -2.98 -4.56 6.07
CA CYS A 34 -2.21 -4.39 7.31
C CYS A 34 -2.84 -3.39 8.30
N THR A 35 -3.71 -2.48 7.83
CA THR A 35 -4.35 -1.45 8.67
C THR A 35 -5.85 -1.36 8.35
N PRO A 36 -6.75 -1.55 9.34
CA PRO A 36 -8.20 -1.49 9.13
C PRO A 36 -8.75 -0.06 8.96
N ILE A 37 -7.90 0.89 8.57
CA ILE A 37 -8.22 2.33 8.50
C ILE A 37 -9.20 2.62 7.35
N THR A 38 -9.19 1.82 6.29
CA THR A 38 -10.05 2.03 5.11
C THR A 38 -11.05 0.89 4.94
N LYS A 39 -12.35 1.20 4.94
CA LYS A 39 -13.42 0.25 4.59
C LYS A 39 -13.26 -0.17 3.13
N ALA A 40 -12.53 -1.26 2.87
CA ALA A 40 -12.27 -1.78 1.52
C ALA A 40 -13.41 -2.71 1.03
N LEU A 41 -14.67 -2.32 1.25
CA LEU A 41 -15.86 -3.15 0.99
C LEU A 41 -15.94 -3.56 -0.48
N HIS A 42 -15.84 -2.60 -1.40
CA HIS A 42 -15.82 -2.88 -2.83
C HIS A 42 -14.71 -3.88 -3.22
N LEU A 43 -13.50 -3.71 -2.64
CA LEU A 43 -12.36 -4.58 -2.93
C LEU A 43 -12.60 -6.03 -2.47
N HIS A 44 -13.15 -6.21 -1.28
CA HIS A 44 -13.49 -7.53 -0.72
C HIS A 44 -14.70 -8.17 -1.42
N ALA A 45 -15.62 -7.37 -1.95
CA ALA A 45 -16.78 -7.87 -2.67
C ALA A 45 -16.45 -8.29 -4.11
N ARG A 46 -15.73 -7.43 -4.86
CA ARG A 46 -15.51 -7.57 -6.31
C ARG A 46 -14.13 -8.11 -6.69
N HIS A 47 -13.12 -7.95 -5.84
CA HIS A 47 -11.72 -8.24 -6.17
C HIS A 47 -11.04 -9.11 -5.11
N LYS A 48 -11.72 -10.16 -4.63
CA LYS A 48 -11.23 -11.09 -3.60
C LYS A 48 -9.83 -11.64 -3.88
N ALA A 49 -9.57 -12.05 -5.13
CA ALA A 49 -8.26 -12.61 -5.50
C ALA A 49 -7.12 -11.61 -5.30
N TYR A 50 -7.36 -10.32 -5.57
CA TYR A 50 -6.37 -9.27 -5.33
C TYR A 50 -6.14 -9.02 -3.84
N VAL A 51 -7.21 -9.04 -3.03
CA VAL A 51 -7.12 -8.90 -1.57
C VAL A 51 -6.32 -10.04 -0.96
N VAL A 52 -6.65 -11.29 -1.27
CA VAL A 52 -5.96 -12.47 -0.73
C VAL A 52 -4.46 -12.47 -1.08
N GLU A 53 -4.11 -12.04 -2.30
CA GLU A 53 -2.70 -11.96 -2.68
C GLU A 53 -1.99 -10.79 -1.98
N ALA A 54 -2.67 -9.66 -1.79
CA ALA A 54 -2.16 -8.54 -1.01
C ALA A 54 -1.95 -8.93 0.47
N GLU A 55 -2.89 -9.65 1.09
CA GLU A 55 -2.78 -10.13 2.48
C GLU A 55 -1.59 -11.06 2.71
N ARG A 56 -1.20 -11.84 1.70
CA ARG A 56 -0.03 -12.72 1.81
C ARG A 56 1.29 -11.96 1.72
N VAL A 57 1.33 -10.93 0.89
CA VAL A 57 2.59 -10.26 0.52
C VAL A 57 2.84 -9.00 1.35
N ALA A 58 1.79 -8.32 1.80
CA ALA A 58 1.89 -7.05 2.52
C ALA A 58 2.51 -7.16 3.93
N PRO A 59 2.13 -8.13 4.80
CA PRO A 59 2.63 -8.19 6.16
C PRO A 59 4.17 -8.21 6.28
N PRO A 60 4.91 -9.09 5.58
CA PRO A 60 6.36 -9.13 5.74
C PRO A 60 7.02 -7.80 5.31
N ILE A 61 6.49 -7.15 4.28
CA ILE A 61 7.04 -5.87 3.77
C ILE A 61 6.73 -4.73 4.74
N THR A 62 5.47 -4.60 5.16
CA THR A 62 5.03 -3.52 6.05
C THR A 62 5.69 -3.61 7.42
N TYR A 63 5.72 -4.80 8.03
CA TYR A 63 6.33 -4.96 9.35
C TYR A 63 7.86 -4.87 9.31
N SER A 64 8.52 -5.33 8.25
CA SER A 64 9.96 -5.12 8.10
C SER A 64 10.30 -3.63 7.97
N PHE A 65 9.52 -2.88 7.17
CA PHE A 65 9.71 -1.44 7.04
C PHE A 65 9.52 -0.72 8.39
N LEU A 66 8.42 -1.00 9.09
CA LEU A 66 8.15 -0.39 10.39
C LEU A 66 9.23 -0.75 11.42
N GLY A 67 9.63 -2.01 11.48
CA GLY A 67 10.71 -2.46 12.36
C GLY A 67 12.03 -1.74 12.07
N LEU A 68 12.41 -1.61 10.80
CA LEU A 68 13.63 -0.88 10.41
C LEU A 68 13.55 0.61 10.73
N CYS A 69 12.38 1.24 10.58
CA CYS A 69 12.18 2.63 11.01
C CYS A 69 12.35 2.77 12.54
N SER A 70 11.79 1.87 13.33
CA SER A 70 11.95 1.87 14.80
C SER A 70 13.41 1.66 15.21
N VAL A 71 14.13 0.73 14.59
CA VAL A 71 15.56 0.48 14.84
C VAL A 71 16.39 1.70 14.46
N THR A 72 16.11 2.31 13.30
CA THR A 72 16.78 3.54 12.85
C THR A 72 16.63 4.66 13.86
N LEU A 73 15.40 4.87 14.37
CA LEU A 73 15.12 5.90 15.37
C LEU A 73 15.86 5.62 16.69
N ALA A 74 15.85 4.38 17.17
CA ALA A 74 16.56 3.99 18.39
C ALA A 74 18.07 4.20 18.26
N LEU A 75 18.68 3.81 17.14
CA LEU A 75 20.11 4.00 16.87
C LEU A 75 20.48 5.48 16.78
N PHE A 76 19.61 6.28 16.17
CA PHE A 76 19.82 7.73 16.08
C PHE A 76 19.79 8.39 17.46
N LEU A 77 18.84 8.02 18.31
CA LEU A 77 18.74 8.50 19.69
C LEU A 77 19.93 8.04 20.56
N ALA A 78 20.50 6.87 20.28
CA ALA A 78 21.70 6.35 20.94
C ALA A 78 23.02 6.90 20.34
N SER A 79 22.96 7.91 19.46
CA SER A 79 24.12 8.53 18.80
C SER A 79 24.95 7.59 17.90
N HIS A 80 24.41 6.43 17.52
CA HIS A 80 25.04 5.50 16.57
C HIS A 80 24.68 5.86 15.13
N HIS A 81 25.14 7.02 14.66
CA HIS A 81 24.73 7.61 13.38
C HIS A 81 25.03 6.72 12.16
N LEU A 82 26.17 6.02 12.12
CA LEU A 82 26.54 5.15 11.00
C LEU A 82 25.63 3.91 10.89
N LEU A 83 25.25 3.32 12.02
CA LEU A 83 24.30 2.20 12.03
C LEU A 83 22.89 2.70 11.69
N ALA A 84 22.51 3.89 12.16
CA ALA A 84 21.23 4.51 11.83
C ALA A 84 21.11 4.77 10.32
N THR A 85 22.15 5.28 9.65
CA THR A 85 22.12 5.51 8.19
C THR A 85 22.03 4.21 7.40
N LEU A 86 22.75 3.15 7.79
CA LEU A 86 22.65 1.84 7.17
C LEU A 86 21.25 1.22 7.34
N SER A 87 20.70 1.31 8.55
CA SER A 87 19.33 0.86 8.85
C SER A 87 18.29 1.64 8.04
N LEU A 88 18.47 2.96 7.90
CA LEU A 88 17.60 3.81 7.08
C LEU A 88 17.68 3.42 5.60
N ALA A 89 18.88 3.20 5.07
CA ALA A 89 19.06 2.74 3.70
C ALA A 89 18.33 1.41 3.46
N LEU A 90 18.44 0.47 4.40
CA LEU A 90 17.71 -0.80 4.32
C LEU A 90 16.19 -0.58 4.37
N ALA A 91 15.68 0.30 5.24
CA ALA A 91 14.26 0.65 5.28
C ALA A 91 13.77 1.20 3.93
N LEU A 92 14.56 2.08 3.29
CA LEU A 92 14.24 2.63 1.98
C LEU A 92 14.24 1.56 0.88
N THR A 93 15.16 0.59 0.92
CA THR A 93 15.15 -0.52 -0.04
C THR A 93 13.90 -1.41 0.11
N VAL A 94 13.48 -1.69 1.35
CA VAL A 94 12.24 -2.44 1.63
C VAL A 94 11.02 -1.66 1.13
N LEU A 95 10.98 -0.34 1.34
CA LEU A 95 9.91 0.52 0.84
C LEU A 95 9.83 0.55 -0.69
N ALA A 96 10.99 0.66 -1.36
CA ALA A 96 11.08 0.63 -2.82
C ALA A 96 10.62 -0.72 -3.37
N TYR A 97 11.09 -1.82 -2.77
CA TYR A 97 10.66 -3.18 -3.13
C TYR A 97 9.17 -3.38 -2.90
N GLY A 98 8.63 -2.94 -1.75
CA GLY A 98 7.20 -2.98 -1.45
C GLY A 98 6.35 -2.20 -2.45
N THR A 99 6.84 -1.04 -2.88
CA THR A 99 6.18 -0.23 -3.90
C THR A 99 6.19 -0.94 -5.26
N TYR A 100 7.31 -1.55 -5.64
CA TYR A 100 7.42 -2.34 -6.86
C TYR A 100 6.43 -3.53 -6.85
N VAL A 101 6.39 -4.29 -5.75
CA VAL A 101 5.47 -5.42 -5.57
C VAL A 101 4.01 -4.97 -5.65
N ARG A 102 3.65 -3.85 -5.01
CA ARG A 102 2.31 -3.25 -5.10
C ARG A 102 1.93 -2.95 -6.55
N LEU A 103 2.81 -2.26 -7.29
CA LEU A 103 2.55 -1.89 -8.68
C LEU A 103 2.41 -3.14 -9.56
N ARG A 104 3.25 -4.16 -9.34
CA ARG A 104 3.20 -5.43 -10.05
C ARG A 104 1.90 -6.19 -9.78
N LEU A 105 1.46 -6.26 -8.53
CA LEU A 105 0.17 -6.87 -8.14
C LEU A 105 -1.00 -6.14 -8.79
N LEU A 106 -1.02 -4.81 -8.71
CA LEU A 106 -2.07 -4.00 -9.30
C LEU A 106 -2.13 -4.17 -10.82
N ALA A 107 -0.99 -4.15 -11.52
CA ALA A 107 -0.94 -4.34 -12.97
C ALA A 107 -1.44 -5.73 -13.39
N ARG A 108 -1.03 -6.78 -12.67
CA ARG A 108 -1.47 -8.16 -12.92
C ARG A 108 -2.98 -8.33 -12.77
N HIS A 109 -3.59 -7.74 -11.76
CA HIS A 109 -5.02 -7.87 -11.50
C HIS A 109 -5.87 -6.92 -12.35
N LYS A 110 -5.37 -5.73 -12.70
CA LYS A 110 -5.99 -4.87 -13.73
C LYS A 110 -6.12 -5.63 -15.06
N ALA A 111 -5.07 -6.29 -15.52
CA ALA A 111 -5.09 -7.03 -16.80
C ALA A 111 -6.11 -8.18 -16.81
N ARG A 112 -6.42 -8.77 -15.65
CA ARG A 112 -7.44 -9.82 -15.52
C ARG A 112 -8.86 -9.29 -15.40
N ALA A 113 -9.05 -8.08 -14.89
CA ALA A 113 -10.38 -7.46 -14.74
C ALA A 113 -10.99 -6.96 -16.06
N TYR A 114 -10.19 -6.89 -17.13
CA TYR A 114 -10.61 -6.46 -18.48
C TYR A 114 -10.75 -7.62 -19.48
N LYS A 115 -10.67 -8.87 -19.02
CA LYS A 115 -11.02 -10.08 -19.79
C LYS A 115 -12.35 -10.61 -19.32
#